data_AF-A0A2N0BA51-F1
#
_entry.id   AF-A0A2N0BA51-F1
#
_cell.length_a   1.000
_cell.length_b   1.000
_cell.length_c   1.000
_cell.angle_alpha   90.00
_cell.angle_beta   90.00
_cell.angle_gamma   90.00
#
_symmetry.space_group_name_H-M   'P 1'
#
loop_
_entity.id
_entity.type
_entity.pdbx_description
1 polymer ?
#
loop_
_entity_poly.entity_id
_entity_poly.type
_entity_poly.pdbx_seq_one_letter_code
_entity_poly.pdbx_strand_id
1 'polypeptide(L)'
;MKSLKDIDSFGSTDADHDEYLLESFEDHEAYISILERKKYLIVGRKGAGKTAIFKKIITTKSSDYFSYGHTFSDYPWHYHDKQARVGIPDFDKFTHSWKYLIYLTISKIILNHDQSLPYNEECFLEMGKIERFVVDSYGTRDPDITQIFTPSKRLKIKPTFEIDWKLLKASVEAENVPIEDLPVIIQDINKSLSDSIFKVLNPANRYIICFDQLDLGFNPKDSEYSNRLIGLLLAAKDINNTAKSFKKNLFITILLRDDIYNSLQFEDKNKITENYLSAIEWDTARTNNTLKSLMEKRFNLILGENKENITWDNVFDSNQEMPGHQNKYQYLRDRTFLRPRDLIKFCNSALSAHKARLVDPKRSDKELFINEDILEARSSYGDYFLREIDDEVHKHLPNYKNYLEIFRSIGVYRFPIAAFNEEYNKRKESLKEVSNSLDILKGLYRFSIIAFYRSGGKGKGGSTYVYKYQNPELDFDEMTQHIEVHPGLMEVLGLKRYETKSLKYDP
;
A
#
# COMPACT_ATOMS: atom_id res chain seq x y z
N MET A 1 11.68 6.00 -32.82
CA MET A 1 11.91 5.69 -31.38
C MET A 1 13.22 6.33 -30.95
N LYS A 2 13.22 7.10 -29.85
CA LYS A 2 14.45 7.66 -29.26
C LYS A 2 15.41 6.55 -28.84
N SER A 3 16.72 6.81 -28.92
CA SER A 3 17.73 5.84 -28.47
C SER A 3 17.74 5.73 -26.94
N LEU A 4 18.00 4.53 -26.41
CA LEU A 4 18.11 4.30 -24.97
C LEU A 4 19.24 5.13 -24.33
N LYS A 5 20.32 5.40 -25.06
CA LYS A 5 21.42 6.22 -24.55
C LYS A 5 21.04 7.68 -24.27
N ASP A 6 19.99 8.18 -24.93
CA ASP A 6 19.56 9.58 -24.90
C ASP A 6 18.53 9.87 -23.80
N ILE A 7 18.02 8.84 -23.11
CA ILE A 7 17.02 9.01 -22.03
C ILE A 7 17.67 8.94 -20.65
N ASP A 8 17.17 9.71 -19.69
CA ASP A 8 17.75 9.73 -18.33
C ASP A 8 17.29 8.56 -17.46
N SER A 9 15.99 8.23 -17.49
CA SER A 9 15.42 7.12 -16.73
C SER A 9 14.06 6.68 -17.29
N PHE A 10 13.56 5.53 -16.83
CA PHE A 10 12.19 5.04 -17.05
C PHE A 10 11.16 5.57 -16.03
N GLY A 11 11.55 6.58 -15.25
CA GLY A 11 10.76 7.14 -14.15
C GLY A 11 11.38 6.90 -12.78
N SER A 12 10.80 7.56 -11.78
CA SER A 12 11.26 7.53 -10.39
C SER A 12 10.70 6.32 -9.63
N THR A 13 11.43 5.88 -8.60
CA THR A 13 10.93 4.90 -7.62
C THR A 13 9.98 5.52 -6.59
N ASP A 14 9.96 6.85 -6.52
CA ASP A 14 9.05 7.62 -5.69
C ASP A 14 7.89 8.15 -6.54
N ALA A 15 6.66 7.81 -6.15
CA ALA A 15 5.45 8.23 -6.82
C ALA A 15 5.26 9.75 -6.83
N ASP A 16 5.83 10.48 -5.87
CA ASP A 16 5.78 11.95 -5.81
C ASP A 16 6.66 12.64 -6.84
N HIS A 17 7.70 11.95 -7.31
CA HIS A 17 8.68 12.47 -8.26
C HIS A 17 8.67 11.70 -9.60
N ASP A 18 7.64 10.90 -9.87
CA ASP A 18 7.52 10.12 -11.10
C ASP A 18 6.54 10.79 -12.07
N GLU A 19 7.09 11.54 -13.03
CA GLU A 19 6.34 12.29 -14.04
C GLU A 19 5.48 11.38 -14.94
N TYR A 20 5.89 10.13 -15.13
CA TYR A 20 5.19 9.17 -15.99
C TYR A 20 4.11 8.38 -15.25
N LEU A 21 3.93 8.59 -13.94
CA LEU A 21 3.12 7.74 -13.09
C LEU A 21 1.67 7.66 -13.57
N LEU A 22 1.01 8.81 -13.76
CA LEU A 22 -0.42 8.86 -14.07
C LEU A 22 -0.74 8.31 -15.47
N GLU A 23 0.14 8.57 -16.44
CA GLU A 23 -0.05 8.17 -17.84
C GLU A 23 0.30 6.70 -18.08
N SER A 24 1.25 6.15 -17.32
CA SER A 24 1.65 4.74 -17.44
C SER A 24 0.90 3.78 -16.52
N PHE A 25 0.18 4.29 -15.52
CA PHE A 25 -0.53 3.44 -14.57
C PHE A 25 -1.75 2.76 -15.22
N GLU A 26 -1.76 1.43 -15.16
CA GLU A 26 -2.86 0.62 -15.69
C GLU A 26 -4.13 0.80 -14.86
N ASP A 27 -5.30 0.61 -15.48
CA ASP A 27 -6.56 0.51 -14.75
C ASP A 27 -6.63 -0.84 -14.01
N HIS A 28 -5.83 -0.94 -12.95
CA HIS A 28 -5.74 -2.11 -12.10
C HIS A 28 -7.13 -2.41 -11.48
N GLU A 29 -7.44 -3.68 -11.26
CA GLU A 29 -8.74 -4.14 -10.75
C GLU A 29 -9.12 -3.45 -9.42
N ALA A 30 -8.13 -3.24 -8.55
CA ALA A 30 -8.24 -2.41 -7.35
C ALA A 30 -8.79 -0.99 -7.65
N TYR A 31 -8.25 -0.26 -8.62
CA TYR A 31 -8.76 1.06 -9.01
C TYR A 31 -10.18 0.99 -9.57
N ILE A 32 -10.44 0.04 -10.47
CA ILE A 32 -11.78 -0.18 -11.04
C ILE A 32 -12.81 -0.46 -9.94
N SER A 33 -12.46 -1.31 -8.97
CA SER A 33 -13.35 -1.70 -7.87
C SER A 33 -13.77 -0.53 -6.97
N ILE A 34 -12.94 0.52 -6.89
CA ILE A 34 -13.24 1.77 -6.18
C ILE A 34 -14.23 2.60 -7.01
N LEU A 35 -13.98 2.77 -8.30
CA LEU A 35 -14.88 3.51 -9.20
C LEU A 35 -16.26 2.86 -9.28
N GLU A 36 -16.31 1.52 -9.25
CA GLU A 36 -17.54 0.73 -9.22
C GLU A 36 -18.17 0.65 -7.82
N ARG A 37 -17.51 1.18 -6.78
CA ARG A 37 -17.99 1.21 -5.38
C ARG A 37 -18.23 -0.19 -4.79
N LYS A 38 -17.39 -1.16 -5.16
CA LYS A 38 -17.50 -2.57 -4.74
C LYS A 38 -16.58 -2.91 -3.56
N LYS A 39 -15.31 -2.51 -3.65
CA LYS A 39 -14.27 -2.85 -2.67
C LYS A 39 -13.63 -1.55 -2.18
N TYR A 40 -13.80 -1.25 -0.89
CA TYR A 40 -13.31 0.00 -0.33
C TYR A 40 -11.92 -0.12 0.27
N LEU A 41 -11.49 -1.34 0.62
CA LEU A 41 -10.20 -1.60 1.23
C LEU A 41 -9.23 -2.10 0.16
N ILE A 42 -8.20 -1.31 -0.13
CA ILE A 42 -7.17 -1.66 -1.11
C ILE A 42 -5.89 -2.01 -0.38
N VAL A 43 -5.41 -3.23 -0.56
CA VAL A 43 -4.26 -3.74 0.18
C VAL A 43 -3.13 -4.10 -0.76
N GLY A 44 -1.91 -3.70 -0.42
CA GLY A 44 -0.72 -4.11 -1.17
C GLY A 44 0.57 -3.69 -0.50
N ARG A 45 1.69 -4.34 -0.86
CA ARG A 45 3.03 -4.03 -0.32
C ARG A 45 3.48 -2.61 -0.65
N LYS A 46 4.50 -2.10 0.07
CA LYS A 46 5.18 -0.83 -0.29
C LYS A 46 5.72 -0.97 -1.72
N GLY A 47 5.50 0.02 -2.59
CA GLY A 47 5.89 -0.02 -4.00
C GLY A 47 4.94 -0.76 -4.96
N ALA A 48 3.83 -1.35 -4.48
CA ALA A 48 2.89 -2.10 -5.34
C ALA A 48 1.98 -1.22 -6.23
N GLY A 49 1.84 0.08 -5.94
CA GLY A 49 1.00 1.00 -6.72
C GLY A 49 -0.15 1.68 -5.98
N LYS A 50 -0.23 1.56 -4.63
CA LYS A 50 -1.26 2.23 -3.81
C LYS A 50 -1.30 3.75 -4.08
N THR A 51 -0.17 4.43 -3.94
CA THR A 51 -0.08 5.88 -4.17
C THR A 51 -0.42 6.26 -5.63
N ALA A 52 -0.19 5.39 -6.60
CA ALA A 52 -0.61 5.63 -7.98
C ALA A 52 -2.15 5.61 -8.13
N ILE A 53 -2.81 4.63 -7.50
CA ILE A 53 -4.29 4.58 -7.40
C ILE A 53 -4.82 5.81 -6.69
N PHE A 54 -4.24 6.15 -5.52
CA PHE A 54 -4.61 7.33 -4.74
C PHE A 54 -4.53 8.60 -5.59
N LYS A 55 -3.38 8.85 -6.23
CA LYS A 55 -3.17 10.00 -7.10
C LYS A 55 -4.15 10.05 -8.25
N LYS A 56 -4.33 8.93 -8.96
CA LYS A 56 -5.29 8.85 -10.07
C LYS A 56 -6.71 9.22 -9.62
N ILE A 57 -7.13 8.78 -8.44
CA ILE A 57 -8.43 9.16 -7.86
C ILE A 57 -8.51 10.66 -7.62
N ILE A 58 -7.52 11.25 -6.94
CA ILE A 58 -7.60 12.65 -6.48
C ILE A 58 -7.29 13.69 -7.57
N THR A 59 -6.56 13.31 -8.63
CA THR A 59 -6.23 14.18 -9.77
C THR A 59 -7.24 14.06 -10.91
N THR A 60 -8.18 13.12 -10.84
CA THR A 60 -9.26 13.02 -11.83
C THR A 60 -10.14 14.26 -11.74
N LYS A 61 -10.28 14.99 -12.85
CA LYS A 61 -11.11 16.20 -12.94
C LYS A 61 -12.27 15.95 -13.91
N SER A 62 -13.49 16.01 -13.39
CA SER A 62 -14.73 16.02 -14.18
C SER A 62 -15.76 16.88 -13.44
N SER A 63 -16.74 17.44 -14.14
CA SER A 63 -17.78 18.28 -13.54
C SER A 63 -18.69 17.53 -12.56
N ASP A 64 -18.78 16.20 -12.71
CA ASP A 64 -19.59 15.28 -11.92
C ASP A 64 -18.75 14.38 -11.00
N TYR A 65 -17.45 14.68 -10.83
CA TYR A 65 -16.53 13.87 -10.04
C TYR A 65 -15.83 14.74 -8.99
N PHE A 66 -16.09 14.43 -7.72
CA PHE A 66 -15.49 15.09 -6.58
C PHE A 66 -14.69 14.08 -5.77
N SER A 67 -13.46 14.42 -5.45
CA SER A 67 -12.60 13.58 -4.63
C SER A 67 -11.83 14.38 -3.60
N TYR A 68 -11.59 13.77 -2.45
CA TYR A 68 -10.72 14.32 -1.41
C TYR A 68 -9.77 13.25 -0.89
N GLY A 69 -8.48 13.57 -0.84
CA GLY A 69 -7.44 12.69 -0.33
C GLY A 69 -6.96 13.10 1.05
N HIS A 70 -6.97 12.17 1.99
CA HIS A 70 -6.37 12.32 3.31
C HIS A 70 -5.00 11.64 3.33
N THR A 71 -3.99 12.43 3.69
CA THR A 71 -2.64 11.97 4.05
C THR A 71 -2.38 12.41 5.50
N PHE A 72 -1.73 11.56 6.29
CA PHE A 72 -1.67 11.73 7.76
C PHE A 72 -0.29 12.15 8.27
N SER A 73 0.55 12.73 7.40
CA SER A 73 1.91 13.15 7.73
C SER A 73 1.96 14.15 8.89
N ASP A 74 1.02 15.13 8.89
CA ASP A 74 0.94 16.20 9.90
C ASP A 74 -0.33 16.11 10.77
N TYR A 75 -0.99 14.95 10.79
CA TYR A 75 -2.24 14.78 11.52
C TYR A 75 -1.99 14.58 13.02
N PRO A 76 -2.67 15.33 13.92
CA PRO A 76 -2.41 15.26 15.35
C PRO A 76 -3.10 14.06 16.01
N TRP A 77 -2.47 12.89 15.88
CA TRP A 77 -2.99 11.62 16.42
C TRP A 77 -3.32 11.69 17.91
N HIS A 78 -2.54 12.41 18.72
CA HIS A 78 -2.80 12.55 20.15
C HIS A 78 -4.14 13.23 20.46
N TYR A 79 -4.64 14.11 19.59
CA TYR A 79 -5.97 14.70 19.74
C TYR A 79 -7.08 13.77 19.27
N HIS A 80 -6.82 12.95 18.25
CA HIS A 80 -7.73 11.88 17.85
C HIS A 80 -7.89 10.84 18.96
N ASP A 81 -6.81 10.49 19.65
CA ASP A 81 -6.81 9.50 20.74
C ASP A 81 -7.73 9.91 21.89
N LYS A 82 -7.79 11.21 22.18
CA LYS A 82 -8.75 11.78 23.14
C LYS A 82 -10.21 11.60 22.74
N GLN A 83 -10.47 11.27 21.46
CA GLN A 83 -11.82 11.05 20.95
C GLN A 83 -12.32 9.61 21.09
N ALA A 84 -11.55 8.74 21.75
CA ALA A 84 -11.96 7.39 22.07
C ALA A 84 -13.24 7.40 22.91
N ARG A 85 -14.26 6.62 22.50
CA ARG A 85 -15.44 6.42 23.35
C ARG A 85 -15.13 5.50 24.52
N VAL A 86 -15.60 5.90 25.70
CA VAL A 86 -15.51 5.10 26.93
C VAL A 86 -16.65 4.07 26.97
N GLY A 87 -16.35 2.86 27.43
CA GLY A 87 -17.36 1.82 27.69
C GLY A 87 -17.81 1.04 26.45
N ILE A 88 -17.10 1.14 25.32
CA ILE A 88 -17.30 0.27 24.16
C ILE A 88 -16.04 -0.57 23.90
N PRO A 89 -16.13 -1.69 23.14
CA PRO A 89 -14.97 -2.50 22.82
C PRO A 89 -13.83 -1.68 22.19
N ASP A 90 -12.59 -2.03 22.52
CA ASP A 90 -11.40 -1.26 22.12
C ASP A 90 -11.29 -1.06 20.61
N PHE A 91 -11.67 -2.07 19.83
CA PHE A 91 -11.61 -2.03 18.37
C PHE A 91 -12.64 -1.06 17.73
N ASP A 92 -13.69 -0.69 18.47
CA ASP A 92 -14.76 0.19 18.01
C ASP A 92 -14.61 1.65 18.49
N LYS A 93 -13.69 1.91 19.43
CA LYS A 93 -13.64 3.18 20.18
C LYS A 93 -13.40 4.43 19.33
N PHE A 94 -12.82 4.28 18.14
CA PHE A 94 -12.53 5.38 17.21
C PHE A 94 -13.48 5.45 16.00
N THR A 95 -14.45 4.53 15.88
CA THR A 95 -15.35 4.49 14.72
C THR A 95 -16.10 5.82 14.53
N HIS A 96 -16.57 6.44 15.61
CA HIS A 96 -17.32 7.69 15.52
C HIS A 96 -16.45 8.93 15.28
N SER A 97 -15.20 8.96 15.76
CA SER A 97 -14.28 10.06 15.45
C SER A 97 -13.89 10.05 13.97
N TRP A 98 -13.73 8.86 13.37
CA TRP A 98 -13.56 8.74 11.93
C TRP A 98 -14.79 9.15 11.13
N LYS A 99 -15.99 8.72 11.53
CA LYS A 99 -17.23 9.19 10.89
C LYS A 99 -17.33 10.71 10.90
N TYR A 100 -17.00 11.33 12.04
CA TYR A 100 -17.05 12.79 12.19
C TYR A 100 -16.10 13.50 11.21
N LEU A 101 -14.85 13.05 11.14
CA LEU A 101 -13.85 13.58 10.20
C LEU A 101 -14.28 13.38 8.74
N ILE A 102 -14.81 12.21 8.39
CA ILE A 102 -15.32 11.92 7.05
C ILE A 102 -16.50 12.84 6.73
N TYR A 103 -17.47 13.00 7.63
CA TYR A 103 -18.62 13.87 7.40
C TYR A 103 -18.20 15.33 7.23
N LEU A 104 -17.27 15.85 8.03
CA LEU A 104 -16.70 17.18 7.82
C LEU A 104 -16.00 17.32 6.46
N THR A 105 -15.31 16.27 6.00
CA THR A 105 -14.70 16.24 4.66
C THR A 105 -15.77 16.30 3.57
N ILE A 106 -16.86 15.55 3.71
CA ILE A 106 -17.99 15.59 2.77
C ILE A 106 -18.65 16.98 2.80
N SER A 107 -18.84 17.56 3.97
CA SER A 107 -19.35 18.92 4.13
C SER A 107 -18.48 19.95 3.41
N LYS A 108 -17.15 19.82 3.47
CA LYS A 108 -16.23 20.67 2.71
C LYS A 108 -16.47 20.57 1.19
N ILE A 109 -16.66 19.35 0.66
CA ILE A 109 -16.97 19.15 -0.76
C ILE A 109 -18.31 19.80 -1.12
N ILE A 110 -19.34 19.56 -0.32
CA ILE A 110 -20.69 20.11 -0.50
C ILE A 110 -20.66 21.64 -0.53
N LEU A 111 -19.96 22.27 0.42
CA LEU A 111 -20.01 23.72 0.63
C LEU A 111 -19.12 24.53 -0.31
N ASN A 112 -18.08 23.91 -0.88
CA ASN A 112 -17.03 24.64 -1.60
C ASN A 112 -16.77 24.12 -3.02
N HIS A 113 -17.03 22.85 -3.32
CA HIS A 113 -16.56 22.22 -4.56
C HIS A 113 -17.70 21.86 -5.52
N ASP A 114 -18.79 21.28 -5.02
CA ASP A 114 -19.89 20.83 -5.89
C ASP A 114 -20.78 22.00 -6.31
N GLN A 115 -20.50 22.52 -7.51
CA GLN A 115 -21.22 23.64 -8.13
C GLN A 115 -22.66 23.28 -8.56
N SER A 116 -23.04 22.01 -8.54
CA SER A 116 -24.42 21.60 -8.79
C SER A 116 -25.34 21.81 -7.58
N LEU A 117 -24.77 22.13 -6.41
CA LEU A 117 -25.50 22.31 -5.17
C LEU A 117 -25.79 23.80 -4.88
N PRO A 118 -26.96 24.11 -4.29
CA PRO A 118 -28.10 23.21 -4.10
C PRO A 118 -28.91 23.05 -5.39
N TYR A 119 -29.41 21.83 -5.66
CA TYR A 119 -30.22 21.55 -6.87
C TYR A 119 -31.74 21.59 -6.65
N ASN A 120 -32.20 21.70 -5.39
CA ASN A 120 -33.62 21.89 -5.03
C ASN A 120 -33.77 22.55 -3.65
N GLU A 121 -35.00 22.85 -3.24
CA GLU A 121 -35.29 23.56 -1.98
C GLU A 121 -34.90 22.76 -0.73
N GLU A 122 -35.18 21.45 -0.70
CA GLU A 122 -34.78 20.57 0.42
C GLU A 122 -33.25 20.57 0.60
N CYS A 123 -32.52 20.44 -0.51
CA CYS A 123 -31.06 20.50 -0.55
C CYS A 123 -30.56 21.86 -0.02
N PHE A 124 -31.16 22.97 -0.42
CA PHE A 124 -30.79 24.30 0.08
C PHE A 124 -30.93 24.40 1.60
N LEU A 125 -32.05 23.91 2.16
CA LEU A 125 -32.30 23.94 3.61
C LEU A 125 -31.31 23.06 4.39
N GLU A 126 -31.07 21.83 3.94
CA GLU A 126 -30.16 20.89 4.59
C GLU A 126 -28.68 21.31 4.45
N MET A 127 -28.31 21.89 3.30
CA MET A 127 -27.00 22.49 3.08
C MET A 127 -26.76 23.66 4.03
N GLY A 128 -27.79 24.48 4.30
CA GLY A 128 -27.73 25.55 5.29
C GLY A 128 -27.50 25.06 6.72
N LYS A 129 -28.04 23.88 7.09
CA LYS A 129 -27.76 23.26 8.41
C LYS A 129 -26.30 22.82 8.52
N ILE A 130 -25.78 22.18 7.47
CA ILE A 130 -24.37 21.76 7.38
C ILE A 130 -23.47 22.99 7.50
N GLU A 131 -23.72 24.01 6.67
CA GLU A 131 -22.93 25.24 6.66
C GLU A 131 -22.90 25.90 8.02
N ARG A 132 -24.07 26.08 8.64
CA ARG A 132 -24.17 26.71 9.96
C ARG A 132 -23.35 25.95 10.98
N PHE A 133 -23.48 24.62 11.07
CA PHE A 133 -22.68 23.83 12.00
C PHE A 133 -21.17 23.98 11.77
N VAL A 134 -20.73 23.87 10.52
CA VAL A 134 -19.31 23.93 10.16
C VAL A 134 -18.73 25.31 10.43
N VAL A 135 -19.38 26.38 9.97
CA VAL A 135 -18.93 27.77 10.15
C VAL A 135 -19.00 28.18 11.61
N ASP A 136 -20.08 27.85 12.33
CA ASP A 136 -20.24 28.22 13.73
C ASP A 136 -19.20 27.52 14.64
N SER A 137 -18.86 26.25 14.35
CA SER A 137 -17.90 25.46 15.13
C SER A 137 -16.44 25.72 14.76
N TYR A 138 -16.15 25.98 13.48
CA TYR A 138 -14.78 26.06 12.98
C TYR A 138 -14.37 27.43 12.43
N GLY A 139 -15.32 28.34 12.22
CA GLY A 139 -15.09 29.70 11.71
C GLY A 139 -14.92 29.80 10.19
N THR A 140 -15.04 28.69 9.45
CA THR A 140 -14.80 28.63 8.01
C THR A 140 -15.60 27.47 7.39
N ARG A 141 -15.93 27.56 6.10
CA ARG A 141 -16.49 26.45 5.31
C ARG A 141 -15.44 25.40 4.93
N ASP A 142 -14.17 25.72 5.10
CA ASP A 142 -13.03 24.86 4.80
C ASP A 142 -12.13 24.70 6.04
N PRO A 143 -12.56 23.89 7.03
CA PRO A 143 -11.73 23.60 8.20
C PRO A 143 -10.54 22.73 7.80
N ASP A 144 -9.35 23.11 8.26
CA ASP A 144 -8.17 22.25 8.18
C ASP A 144 -8.38 21.00 9.03
N ILE A 145 -8.23 19.83 8.41
CA ILE A 145 -8.32 18.52 9.05
C ILE A 145 -7.39 18.39 10.25
N THR A 146 -6.19 18.98 10.19
CA THR A 146 -5.22 18.92 11.29
C THR A 146 -5.71 19.68 12.52
N GLN A 147 -6.74 20.52 12.38
CA GLN A 147 -7.26 21.36 13.46
C GLN A 147 -8.58 20.85 14.03
N ILE A 148 -9.20 19.80 13.44
CA ILE A 148 -10.55 19.34 13.76
C ILE A 148 -10.71 18.97 15.24
N PHE A 149 -9.73 18.28 15.83
CA PHE A 149 -9.78 17.78 17.21
C PHE A 149 -8.97 18.62 18.20
N THR A 150 -8.50 19.80 17.80
CA THR A 150 -7.64 20.63 18.66
C THR A 150 -8.41 21.22 19.86
N PRO A 151 -7.87 21.20 21.09
CA PRO A 151 -8.58 21.64 22.32
C PRO A 151 -9.09 23.07 22.30
N SER A 152 -8.52 23.93 21.44
CA SER A 152 -9.00 25.29 21.21
C SER A 152 -10.38 25.37 20.56
N LYS A 153 -10.86 24.28 19.94
CA LYS A 153 -12.16 24.24 19.26
C LYS A 153 -13.30 24.05 20.24
N ARG A 154 -14.38 24.80 19.99
CA ARG A 154 -15.67 24.62 20.65
C ARG A 154 -16.74 24.43 19.60
N LEU A 155 -17.49 23.35 19.73
CA LEU A 155 -18.56 22.98 18.84
C LEU A 155 -19.79 23.81 19.18
N LYS A 156 -20.32 24.50 18.19
CA LYS A 156 -21.55 25.26 18.31
C LYS A 156 -22.72 24.40 17.87
N ILE A 157 -23.46 23.90 18.84
CA ILE A 157 -24.52 22.93 18.61
C ILE A 157 -25.85 23.60 18.82
N LYS A 158 -26.63 23.70 17.74
CA LYS A 158 -27.96 24.29 17.76
C LYS A 158 -29.03 23.21 17.98
N PRO A 159 -30.25 23.59 18.42
CA PRO A 159 -31.36 22.66 18.66
C PRO A 159 -31.77 21.80 17.45
N THR A 160 -31.34 22.16 16.24
CA THR A 160 -31.53 21.35 15.03
C THR A 160 -30.76 20.03 15.07
N PHE A 161 -29.76 19.90 15.94
CA PHE A 161 -29.11 18.65 16.28
C PHE A 161 -29.84 18.07 17.50
N GLU A 162 -30.55 16.96 17.31
CA GLU A 162 -31.28 16.25 18.36
C GLU A 162 -30.31 15.53 19.33
N ILE A 163 -29.66 16.29 20.21
CA ILE A 163 -28.65 15.76 21.15
C ILE A 163 -29.28 15.41 22.51
N ASP A 164 -28.91 14.27 23.09
CA ASP A 164 -29.24 13.95 24.48
C ASP A 164 -28.29 14.65 25.46
N TRP A 165 -28.68 15.85 25.89
CA TRP A 165 -27.91 16.70 26.80
C TRP A 165 -27.70 16.14 28.21
N LYS A 166 -28.42 15.06 28.59
CA LYS A 166 -28.35 14.48 29.96
C LYS A 166 -26.98 13.88 30.29
N LEU A 167 -26.19 13.56 29.26
CA LEU A 167 -24.89 12.92 29.41
C LEU A 167 -23.72 13.91 29.58
N LEU A 168 -23.95 15.20 29.32
CA LEU A 168 -22.95 16.25 29.51
C LEU A 168 -22.91 16.72 30.96
N LYS A 169 -21.71 17.06 31.46
CA LYS A 169 -21.53 17.61 32.80
C LYS A 169 -22.35 18.91 32.93
N ALA A 170 -22.99 19.11 34.08
CA ALA A 170 -23.85 20.26 34.36
C ALA A 170 -23.19 21.65 34.19
N SER A 171 -21.87 21.71 34.02
CA SER A 171 -21.08 22.93 33.78
C SER A 171 -20.85 23.26 32.29
N VAL A 172 -21.29 22.43 31.35
CA VAL A 172 -21.13 22.68 29.91
C VAL A 172 -22.30 23.53 29.41
N GLU A 173 -22.01 24.68 28.80
CA GLU A 173 -23.03 25.45 28.07
C GLU A 173 -23.57 24.59 26.93
N ALA A 174 -24.87 24.29 26.93
CA ALA A 174 -25.49 23.38 25.97
C ALA A 174 -25.26 23.78 24.50
N GLU A 175 -25.04 25.06 24.19
CA GLU A 175 -24.75 25.50 22.81
C GLU A 175 -23.26 25.55 22.45
N ASN A 176 -22.34 25.52 23.43
CA ASN A 176 -20.89 25.65 23.21
C ASN A 176 -20.13 24.51 23.90
N VAL A 177 -19.95 23.39 23.19
CA VAL A 177 -19.33 22.18 23.75
C VAL A 177 -17.82 22.16 23.46
N PRO A 178 -16.94 22.04 24.46
CA PRO A 178 -15.52 21.82 24.24
C PRO A 178 -15.27 20.56 23.41
N ILE A 179 -14.30 20.58 22.49
CA ILE A 179 -14.00 19.41 21.66
C ILE A 179 -13.62 18.16 22.48
N GLU A 180 -13.13 18.33 23.70
CA GLU A 180 -12.78 17.22 24.60
C GLU A 180 -14.02 16.46 25.10
N ASP A 181 -15.19 17.09 25.08
CA ASP A 181 -16.48 16.49 25.43
C ASP A 181 -17.21 15.90 24.20
N LEU A 182 -16.65 16.06 23.00
CA LEU A 182 -17.21 15.49 21.76
C LEU A 182 -17.54 13.99 21.88
N PRO A 183 -16.71 13.10 22.47
CA PRO A 183 -16.99 11.66 22.52
C PRO A 183 -18.32 11.28 23.18
N VAL A 184 -18.85 12.16 24.04
CA VAL A 184 -20.14 12.00 24.72
C VAL A 184 -21.30 12.15 23.74
N ILE A 185 -21.19 13.09 22.80
CA ILE A 185 -22.27 13.53 21.90
C ILE A 185 -22.02 13.26 20.41
N ILE A 186 -20.85 12.71 20.08
CA ILE A 186 -20.38 12.52 18.70
C ILE A 186 -21.33 11.65 17.86
N GLN A 187 -22.09 10.74 18.49
CA GLN A 187 -23.04 9.90 17.77
C GLN A 187 -24.23 10.71 17.26
N ASP A 188 -24.79 11.58 18.10
CA ASP A 188 -25.92 12.45 17.76
C ASP A 188 -25.51 13.47 16.69
N ILE A 189 -24.31 14.04 16.83
CA ILE A 189 -23.72 14.93 15.81
C ILE A 189 -23.55 14.19 14.49
N ASN A 190 -22.94 13.00 14.51
CA ASN A 190 -22.74 12.19 13.31
C ASN A 190 -24.06 11.80 12.65
N LYS A 191 -25.09 11.46 13.44
CA LYS A 191 -26.42 11.13 12.93
C LYS A 191 -27.03 12.33 12.19
N SER A 192 -27.04 13.50 12.84
CA SER A 192 -27.59 14.72 12.24
C SER A 192 -26.81 15.16 10.99
N LEU A 193 -25.47 15.14 11.02
CA LEU A 193 -24.64 15.42 9.84
C LEU A 193 -24.91 14.42 8.72
N SER A 194 -24.96 13.12 9.03
CA SER A 194 -25.26 12.08 8.05
C SER A 194 -26.60 12.32 7.37
N ASP A 195 -27.66 12.58 8.15
CA ASP A 195 -29.01 12.81 7.64
C ASP A 195 -29.05 14.01 6.67
N SER A 196 -28.40 15.13 7.02
CA SER A 196 -28.31 16.29 6.13
C SER A 196 -27.44 16.00 4.89
N ILE A 197 -26.27 15.38 5.06
CA ILE A 197 -25.35 15.06 3.96
C ILE A 197 -26.04 14.18 2.91
N PHE A 198 -26.72 13.11 3.32
CA PHE A 198 -27.38 12.21 2.37
C PHE A 198 -28.62 12.80 1.71
N LYS A 199 -29.22 13.87 2.25
CA LYS A 199 -30.23 14.66 1.54
C LYS A 199 -29.63 15.62 0.52
N VAL A 200 -28.42 16.12 0.79
CA VAL A 200 -27.75 17.14 -0.02
C VAL A 200 -26.96 16.57 -1.21
N LEU A 201 -26.27 15.43 -1.05
CA LEU A 201 -25.43 14.88 -2.12
C LEU A 201 -26.21 14.66 -3.42
N ASN A 202 -25.76 15.27 -4.52
CA ASN A 202 -26.37 15.08 -5.84
C ASN A 202 -26.16 13.62 -6.31
N PRO A 203 -27.24 12.85 -6.57
CA PRO A 203 -27.12 11.45 -6.99
C PRO A 203 -26.53 11.27 -8.39
N ALA A 204 -26.46 12.32 -9.22
CA ALA A 204 -25.81 12.29 -10.52
C ALA A 204 -24.28 12.37 -10.41
N ASN A 205 -23.76 12.99 -9.37
CA ASN A 205 -22.33 13.19 -9.17
C ASN A 205 -21.71 12.04 -8.37
N ARG A 206 -20.41 11.82 -8.54
CA ARG A 206 -19.58 10.85 -7.80
C ARG A 206 -18.73 11.58 -6.76
N TYR A 207 -18.67 11.02 -5.56
CA TYR A 207 -17.90 11.54 -4.43
C TYR A 207 -16.99 10.44 -3.89
N ILE A 208 -15.68 10.65 -3.88
CA ILE A 208 -14.71 9.69 -3.35
C ILE A 208 -13.85 10.33 -2.27
N ILE A 209 -13.85 9.76 -1.06
CA ILE A 209 -12.90 10.13 -0.01
C ILE A 209 -11.87 9.01 0.11
N CYS A 210 -10.61 9.37 -0.04
CA CYS A 210 -9.51 8.43 -0.17
C CYS A 210 -8.53 8.61 0.98
N PHE A 211 -8.16 7.53 1.66
CA PHE A 211 -7.17 7.53 2.74
C PHE A 211 -5.92 6.77 2.28
N ASP A 212 -4.76 7.41 2.28
CA ASP A 212 -3.45 6.79 1.99
C ASP A 212 -2.42 7.21 3.06
N GLN A 213 -1.22 6.60 3.02
CA GLN A 213 -0.12 6.87 3.96
C GLN A 213 -0.47 6.65 5.44
N LEU A 214 -1.40 5.72 5.70
CA LEU A 214 -1.77 5.23 7.03
C LEU A 214 -0.73 4.28 7.64
N ASP A 215 0.52 4.33 7.19
CA ASP A 215 1.65 3.57 7.71
C ASP A 215 2.71 4.43 8.41
N LEU A 216 2.57 5.75 8.30
CA LEU A 216 3.42 6.72 8.98
C LEU A 216 3.28 6.55 10.50
N GLY A 217 4.41 6.36 11.18
CA GLY A 217 4.42 6.11 12.62
C GLY A 217 3.86 4.74 13.04
N PHE A 218 3.50 3.85 12.10
CA PHE A 218 3.00 2.51 12.45
C PHE A 218 4.01 1.77 13.33
N ASN A 219 3.52 1.28 14.47
CA ASN A 219 4.25 0.39 15.35
C ASN A 219 3.35 -0.83 15.61
N PRO A 220 3.77 -2.06 15.24
CA PRO A 220 2.95 -3.26 15.44
C PRO A 220 2.68 -3.57 16.92
N LYS A 221 3.42 -2.95 17.86
CA LYS A 221 3.20 -3.09 19.30
C LYS A 221 2.23 -2.05 19.88
N ASP A 222 1.82 -1.06 19.09
CA ASP A 222 0.89 -0.02 19.50
C ASP A 222 -0.56 -0.46 19.21
N SER A 223 -1.27 -0.85 20.27
CA SER A 223 -2.67 -1.26 20.18
C SER A 223 -3.59 -0.08 19.84
N GLU A 224 -3.27 1.14 20.25
CA GLU A 224 -4.07 2.33 19.93
C GLU A 224 -4.05 2.60 18.43
N TYR A 225 -2.87 2.52 17.81
CA TYR A 225 -2.74 2.62 16.36
C TYR A 225 -3.60 1.59 15.63
N SER A 226 -3.54 0.34 16.08
CA SER A 226 -4.34 -0.75 15.52
C SER A 226 -5.84 -0.46 15.65
N ASN A 227 -6.29 -0.02 16.83
CA ASN A 227 -7.68 0.35 17.09
C ASN A 227 -8.13 1.54 16.23
N ARG A 228 -7.27 2.54 15.98
CA ARG A 228 -7.59 3.66 15.07
C ARG A 228 -7.83 3.16 13.66
N LEU A 229 -6.97 2.29 13.13
CA LEU A 229 -7.17 1.73 11.80
C LEU A 229 -8.45 0.88 11.71
N ILE A 230 -8.71 0.05 12.73
CA ILE A 230 -9.94 -0.75 12.78
C ILE A 230 -11.17 0.16 12.77
N GLY A 231 -11.18 1.21 13.61
CA GLY A 231 -12.25 2.20 13.62
C GLY A 231 -12.47 2.88 12.26
N LEU A 232 -11.41 3.16 11.50
CA LEU A 232 -11.51 3.73 10.15
C LEU A 232 -12.14 2.73 9.16
N LEU A 233 -11.72 1.46 9.19
CA LEU A 233 -12.30 0.40 8.35
C LEU A 233 -13.80 0.25 8.62
N LEU A 234 -14.20 0.25 9.89
CA LEU A 234 -15.60 0.13 10.30
C LEU A 234 -16.42 1.38 9.94
N ALA A 235 -15.85 2.57 10.12
CA ALA A 235 -16.49 3.82 9.71
C ALA A 235 -16.73 3.88 8.19
N ALA A 236 -15.73 3.52 7.39
CA ALA A 236 -15.86 3.48 5.93
C ALA A 236 -16.91 2.46 5.48
N LYS A 237 -16.91 1.26 6.07
CA LYS A 237 -17.94 0.23 5.82
C LYS A 237 -19.35 0.77 6.09
N ASP A 238 -19.55 1.40 7.23
CA ASP A 238 -20.87 1.95 7.62
C ASP A 238 -21.34 3.06 6.70
N ILE A 239 -20.47 4.04 6.39
CA ILE A 239 -20.81 5.16 5.50
C ILE A 239 -21.08 4.66 4.08
N ASN A 240 -20.29 3.71 3.57
CA ASN A 240 -20.51 3.13 2.24
C ASN A 240 -21.84 2.36 2.15
N ASN A 241 -22.20 1.62 3.19
CA ASN A 241 -23.50 0.93 3.26
C ASN A 241 -24.66 1.93 3.30
N THR A 242 -24.53 3.01 4.06
CA THR A 242 -25.51 4.10 4.11
C THR A 242 -25.62 4.80 2.75
N ALA A 243 -24.50 5.12 2.09
CA ALA A 243 -24.51 5.69 0.73
C ALA A 243 -25.27 4.79 -0.26
N LYS A 244 -25.07 3.47 -0.16
CA LYS A 244 -25.78 2.49 -0.98
C LYS A 244 -27.29 2.47 -0.70
N SER A 245 -27.71 2.53 0.57
CA SER A 245 -29.15 2.52 0.93
C SER A 245 -29.86 3.79 0.45
N PHE A 246 -29.19 4.94 0.52
CA PHE A 246 -29.68 6.23 0.01
C PHE A 246 -29.46 6.42 -1.50
N LYS A 247 -28.91 5.43 -2.20
CA LYS A 247 -28.59 5.47 -3.65
C LYS A 247 -27.72 6.68 -4.04
N LYS A 248 -26.79 7.08 -3.19
CA LYS A 248 -25.81 8.13 -3.47
C LYS A 248 -24.50 7.54 -3.98
N ASN A 249 -23.83 8.23 -4.89
CA ASN A 249 -22.52 7.80 -5.40
C ASN A 249 -21.37 8.31 -4.52
N LEU A 250 -21.51 8.17 -3.19
CA LEU A 250 -20.44 8.40 -2.22
C LEU A 250 -19.69 7.10 -1.97
N PHE A 251 -18.36 7.18 -1.91
CA PHE A 251 -17.50 6.06 -1.58
C PHE A 251 -16.28 6.48 -0.77
N ILE A 252 -16.10 5.87 0.39
CA ILE A 252 -14.94 6.03 1.26
C ILE A 252 -14.01 4.87 0.99
N THR A 253 -12.78 5.12 0.55
CA THR A 253 -11.78 4.08 0.25
C THR A 253 -10.50 4.28 1.05
N ILE A 254 -9.88 3.16 1.42
CA ILE A 254 -8.72 3.09 2.30
C ILE A 254 -7.65 2.26 1.61
N LEU A 255 -6.48 2.84 1.43
CA LEU A 255 -5.31 2.17 0.89
C LEU A 255 -4.38 1.84 2.06
N LEU A 256 -4.09 0.55 2.25
CA LEU A 256 -3.33 0.06 3.39
C LEU A 256 -2.23 -0.89 2.96
N ARG A 257 -1.11 -0.88 3.69
CA ARG A 257 -0.10 -1.92 3.53
C ARG A 257 -0.62 -3.26 4.02
N ASP A 258 -0.20 -4.32 3.34
CA ASP A 258 -0.56 -5.70 3.66
C ASP A 258 -0.02 -6.16 5.02
N ASP A 259 1.23 -5.84 5.34
CA ASP A 259 1.84 -6.18 6.64
C ASP A 259 1.08 -5.55 7.82
N ILE A 260 0.59 -4.33 7.64
CA ILE A 260 -0.25 -3.61 8.61
C ILE A 260 -1.61 -4.29 8.70
N TYR A 261 -2.33 -4.45 7.60
CA TYR A 261 -3.65 -5.08 7.60
C TYR A 261 -3.64 -6.48 8.22
N ASN A 262 -2.60 -7.28 7.91
CA ASN A 262 -2.44 -8.62 8.44
C ASN A 262 -2.23 -8.64 9.96
N SER A 263 -1.61 -7.60 10.53
CA SER A 263 -1.44 -7.47 11.99
C SER A 263 -2.72 -7.08 12.75
N LEU A 264 -3.74 -6.51 12.08
CA LEU A 264 -4.99 -6.13 12.73
C LEU A 264 -5.80 -7.35 13.16
N GLN A 265 -6.42 -7.30 14.35
CA GLN A 265 -7.26 -8.37 14.88
C GLN A 265 -8.59 -7.79 15.39
N PHE A 266 -9.70 -8.21 14.81
CA PHE A 266 -11.06 -7.79 15.17
C PHE A 266 -12.10 -8.76 14.59
N GLU A 267 -13.28 -8.82 15.20
CA GLU A 267 -14.33 -9.81 14.91
C GLU A 267 -14.76 -9.84 13.43
N ASP A 268 -14.89 -8.66 12.82
CA ASP A 268 -15.43 -8.48 11.48
C ASP A 268 -14.39 -8.63 10.34
N LYS A 269 -13.13 -8.99 10.66
CA LYS A 269 -12.01 -8.96 9.71
C LYS A 269 -12.26 -9.84 8.49
N ASN A 270 -12.60 -11.12 8.67
CA ASN A 270 -12.80 -12.07 7.57
C ASN A 270 -13.91 -11.61 6.62
N LYS A 271 -15.03 -11.12 7.17
CA LYS A 271 -16.13 -10.57 6.37
C LYS A 271 -15.67 -9.37 5.55
N ILE A 272 -14.81 -8.51 6.11
CA ILE A 272 -14.22 -7.38 5.38
C ILE A 272 -13.27 -7.85 4.28
N THR A 273 -12.37 -8.79 4.59
CA THR A 273 -11.45 -9.39 3.62
C THR A 273 -12.20 -9.93 2.40
N GLU A 274 -13.19 -10.81 2.63
CA GLU A 274 -13.90 -11.48 1.54
C GLU A 274 -14.73 -10.51 0.70
N ASN A 275 -15.46 -9.59 1.36
CA ASN A 275 -16.49 -8.80 0.69
C ASN A 275 -16.01 -7.43 0.22
N TYR A 276 -15.00 -6.84 0.85
CA TYR A 276 -14.64 -5.43 0.63
C TYR A 276 -13.15 -5.16 0.35
N LEU A 277 -12.28 -6.18 0.44
CA LEU A 277 -10.87 -6.04 0.09
C LEU A 277 -10.63 -6.28 -1.41
N SER A 278 -9.74 -5.48 -1.99
CA SER A 278 -9.09 -5.74 -3.28
C SER A 278 -7.58 -5.65 -3.10
N ALA A 279 -6.87 -6.73 -3.43
CA ALA A 279 -5.41 -6.76 -3.37
C ALA A 279 -4.81 -6.14 -4.64
N ILE A 280 -3.70 -5.41 -4.50
CA ILE A 280 -2.89 -4.98 -5.64
C ILE A 280 -1.86 -6.07 -5.94
N GLU A 281 -1.97 -6.68 -7.12
CA GLU A 281 -1.15 -7.80 -7.53
C GLU A 281 -0.67 -7.58 -8.97
N TRP A 282 0.52 -8.08 -9.28
CA TRP A 282 1.08 -8.00 -10.62
C TRP A 282 1.66 -9.35 -11.01
N ASP A 283 1.45 -9.76 -12.27
CA ASP A 283 1.98 -11.03 -12.79
C ASP A 283 1.61 -12.26 -11.94
N THR A 284 0.44 -12.24 -11.32
CA THR A 284 -0.15 -13.40 -10.62
C THR A 284 -1.24 -14.01 -11.49
N ALA A 285 -1.64 -15.25 -11.18
CA ALA A 285 -2.76 -15.89 -11.88
C ALA A 285 -4.13 -15.23 -11.62
N ARG A 286 -4.20 -14.24 -10.71
CA ARG A 286 -5.44 -13.56 -10.30
C ARG A 286 -5.67 -12.23 -11.01
N THR A 287 -4.71 -11.76 -11.81
CA THR A 287 -4.80 -10.50 -12.57
C THR A 287 -4.34 -10.70 -14.01
N ASN A 288 -4.84 -9.86 -14.91
CA ASN A 288 -4.32 -9.74 -16.27
C ASN A 288 -3.30 -8.60 -16.42
N ASN A 289 -3.13 -7.77 -15.39
CA ASN A 289 -2.17 -6.68 -15.39
C ASN A 289 -0.76 -7.22 -15.11
N THR A 290 0.19 -6.78 -15.92
CA THR A 290 1.58 -7.28 -15.86
C THR A 290 2.54 -6.12 -15.71
N LEU A 291 3.66 -6.34 -15.04
CA LEU A 291 4.71 -5.34 -15.01
C LEU A 291 5.31 -5.09 -16.41
N LYS A 292 5.24 -6.08 -17.31
CA LYS A 292 5.59 -5.92 -18.73
C LYS A 292 4.72 -4.87 -19.40
N SER A 293 3.39 -4.97 -19.32
CA SER A 293 2.46 -4.02 -19.93
C SER A 293 2.60 -2.62 -19.32
N LEU A 294 2.84 -2.53 -18.01
CA LEU A 294 3.19 -1.27 -17.35
C LEU A 294 4.47 -0.65 -17.92
N MET A 295 5.53 -1.45 -18.10
CA MET A 295 6.78 -0.96 -18.67
C MET A 295 6.64 -0.60 -20.16
N GLU A 296 5.87 -1.34 -20.94
CA GLU A 296 5.60 -1.00 -22.35
C GLU A 296 4.87 0.34 -22.48
N LYS A 297 3.93 0.66 -21.58
CA LYS A 297 3.34 2.01 -21.52
C LYS A 297 4.40 3.08 -21.23
N ARG A 298 5.33 2.82 -20.29
CA ARG A 298 6.45 3.75 -20.01
C ARG A 298 7.39 3.89 -21.21
N PHE A 299 7.70 2.80 -21.90
CA PHE A 299 8.53 2.84 -23.11
C PHE A 299 7.87 3.70 -24.18
N ASN A 300 6.57 3.56 -24.39
CA ASN A 300 5.82 4.41 -25.32
C ASN A 300 5.87 5.89 -24.94
N LEU A 301 5.73 6.24 -23.66
CA LEU A 301 5.79 7.64 -23.22
C LEU A 301 7.18 8.27 -23.40
N ILE A 302 8.23 7.48 -23.15
CA ILE A 302 9.60 7.99 -23.02
C ILE A 302 10.35 7.91 -24.35
N LEU A 303 10.23 6.77 -25.03
CA LEU A 303 10.96 6.45 -26.25
C LEU A 303 10.11 6.66 -27.51
N GLY A 304 8.79 6.77 -27.37
CA GLY A 304 7.85 6.88 -28.48
C GLY A 304 8.09 8.14 -29.30
N GLU A 305 8.30 7.95 -30.60
CA GLU A 305 8.28 9.02 -31.58
C GLU A 305 7.23 8.66 -32.64
N ASN A 306 6.50 9.66 -33.16
CA ASN A 306 5.55 9.47 -34.26
C ASN A 306 4.45 8.40 -34.03
N LYS A 307 4.04 8.17 -32.78
CA LYS A 307 3.01 7.19 -32.39
C LYS A 307 3.36 5.72 -32.69
N GLU A 308 4.64 5.39 -32.83
CA GLU A 308 5.09 3.98 -32.89
C GLU A 308 4.83 3.30 -31.54
N ASN A 309 4.25 2.09 -31.57
CA ASN A 309 4.04 1.29 -30.37
C ASN A 309 5.35 0.56 -30.01
N ILE A 310 5.96 0.94 -28.90
CA ILE A 310 7.20 0.36 -28.39
C ILE A 310 6.89 -0.78 -27.45
N THR A 311 7.27 -1.97 -27.86
CA THR A 311 7.12 -3.21 -27.09
C THR A 311 8.37 -3.54 -26.32
N TRP A 312 8.28 -4.52 -25.41
CA TRP A 312 9.43 -5.03 -24.67
C TRP A 312 10.58 -5.47 -25.57
N ASP A 313 10.29 -6.08 -26.71
CA ASP A 313 11.28 -6.61 -27.65
C ASP A 313 11.99 -5.49 -28.44
N ASN A 314 11.45 -4.27 -28.43
CA ASN A 314 12.14 -3.08 -28.94
C ASN A 314 13.16 -2.49 -27.95
N VAL A 315 13.14 -2.93 -26.68
CA VAL A 315 14.04 -2.45 -25.62
C VAL A 315 15.02 -3.53 -25.17
N PHE A 316 14.60 -4.79 -25.17
CA PHE A 316 15.39 -5.94 -24.74
C PHE A 316 15.66 -6.89 -25.90
N ASP A 317 16.89 -7.42 -25.99
CA ASP A 317 17.25 -8.44 -27.00
C ASP A 317 16.62 -9.80 -26.64
N SER A 318 15.37 -10.04 -27.06
CA SER A 318 14.65 -11.27 -26.74
C SER A 318 15.15 -12.52 -27.47
N ASN A 319 16.11 -12.40 -28.38
CA ASN A 319 16.69 -13.55 -29.11
C ASN A 319 17.70 -14.35 -28.29
N GLN A 320 18.15 -13.80 -27.14
CA GLN A 320 19.10 -14.47 -26.26
C GLN A 320 18.49 -14.75 -24.90
N GLU A 321 18.64 -16.00 -24.45
CA GLU A 321 18.22 -16.43 -23.13
C GLU A 321 19.18 -15.96 -22.04
N MET A 322 18.63 -15.70 -20.86
CA MET A 322 19.37 -15.47 -19.63
C MET A 322 19.81 -16.80 -18.99
N PRO A 323 20.79 -16.79 -18.07
CA PRO A 323 21.23 -18.00 -17.39
C PRO A 323 20.09 -18.82 -16.78
N GLY A 324 19.99 -20.09 -17.16
CA GLY A 324 18.89 -20.98 -16.77
C GLY A 324 17.74 -21.04 -17.79
N HIS A 325 18.02 -20.72 -19.07
CA HIS A 325 17.05 -20.76 -20.17
C HIS A 325 15.82 -19.87 -19.95
N GLN A 326 15.99 -18.77 -19.20
CA GLN A 326 14.91 -17.83 -18.91
C GLN A 326 14.89 -16.72 -19.97
N ASN A 327 13.70 -16.28 -20.37
CA ASN A 327 13.60 -15.01 -21.08
C ASN A 327 13.96 -13.84 -20.13
N LYS A 328 14.32 -12.69 -20.71
CA LYS A 328 14.78 -11.51 -19.94
C LYS A 328 13.72 -10.99 -18.97
N TYR A 329 12.45 -10.97 -19.38
CA TYR A 329 11.36 -10.51 -18.52
C TYR A 329 11.23 -11.37 -17.26
N GLN A 330 11.17 -12.70 -17.42
CA GLN A 330 11.11 -13.64 -16.31
C GLN A 330 12.34 -13.53 -15.40
N TYR A 331 13.52 -13.33 -15.97
CA TYR A 331 14.76 -13.18 -15.20
C TYR A 331 14.76 -11.93 -14.31
N LEU A 332 14.25 -10.80 -14.81
CA LEU A 332 14.05 -9.59 -14.02
C LEU A 332 12.97 -9.81 -12.96
N ARG A 333 11.82 -10.36 -13.38
CA ARG A 333 10.66 -10.65 -12.53
C ARG A 333 11.04 -11.46 -11.29
N ASP A 334 11.80 -12.55 -11.46
CA ASP A 334 12.26 -13.44 -10.37
C ASP A 334 13.17 -12.76 -9.33
N ARG A 335 13.70 -11.57 -9.64
CA ARG A 335 14.54 -10.77 -8.73
C ARG A 335 13.81 -9.61 -8.09
N THR A 336 12.52 -9.43 -8.39
CA THR A 336 11.67 -8.40 -7.81
C THR A 336 10.62 -9.02 -6.88
N PHE A 337 9.97 -8.21 -6.04
CA PHE A 337 8.78 -8.65 -5.32
C PHE A 337 7.48 -8.50 -6.14
N LEU A 338 7.57 -8.49 -7.48
CA LEU A 338 6.46 -8.23 -8.39
C LEU A 338 5.80 -6.87 -8.12
N ARG A 339 6.63 -5.83 -8.07
CA ARG A 339 6.20 -4.46 -7.82
C ARG A 339 6.65 -3.54 -8.95
N PRO A 340 5.80 -2.60 -9.41
CA PRO A 340 6.18 -1.62 -10.42
C PRO A 340 7.48 -0.91 -10.09
N ARG A 341 7.61 -0.45 -8.84
CA ARG A 341 8.80 0.25 -8.35
C ARG A 341 10.09 -0.57 -8.52
N ASP A 342 10.04 -1.87 -8.23
CA ASP A 342 11.22 -2.73 -8.31
C ASP A 342 11.64 -2.94 -9.78
N LEU A 343 10.68 -3.18 -10.67
CA LEU A 343 10.99 -3.38 -12.09
C LEU A 343 11.48 -2.09 -12.76
N ILE A 344 10.87 -0.93 -12.46
CA ILE A 344 11.35 0.38 -12.91
C ILE A 344 12.80 0.59 -12.47
N LYS A 345 13.10 0.30 -11.20
CA LYS A 345 14.47 0.44 -10.69
C LYS A 345 15.45 -0.51 -11.37
N PHE A 346 15.07 -1.77 -11.60
CA PHE A 346 15.92 -2.72 -12.31
C PHE A 346 16.19 -2.23 -13.73
N CYS A 347 15.17 -1.79 -14.47
CA CYS A 347 15.33 -1.22 -15.81
C CYS A 347 16.25 0.02 -15.80
N ASN A 348 16.16 0.88 -14.80
CA ASN A 348 17.08 2.02 -14.63
C ASN A 348 18.54 1.60 -14.35
N SER A 349 18.73 0.52 -13.57
CA SER A 349 20.07 -0.07 -13.39
C SER A 349 20.61 -0.68 -14.69
N ALA A 350 19.77 -1.35 -15.47
CA ALA A 350 20.12 -1.88 -16.80
C ALA A 350 20.45 -0.75 -17.79
N LEU A 351 19.70 0.35 -17.75
CA LEU A 351 19.99 1.56 -18.54
C LEU A 351 21.38 2.12 -18.24
N SER A 352 21.75 2.18 -16.95
CA SER A 352 23.06 2.66 -16.54
C SER A 352 24.18 1.76 -17.06
N ALA A 353 24.01 0.43 -16.96
CA ALA A 353 24.96 -0.54 -17.50
C ALA A 353 25.07 -0.49 -19.02
N HIS A 354 23.94 -0.34 -19.72
CA HIS A 354 23.87 -0.17 -21.17
C HIS A 354 24.66 1.07 -21.64
N LYS A 355 24.45 2.22 -20.99
CA LYS A 355 25.21 3.44 -21.31
C LYS A 355 26.71 3.24 -21.09
N ALA A 356 27.10 2.60 -19.99
CA ALA A 356 28.51 2.30 -19.72
C ALA A 356 29.11 1.35 -20.79
N ARG A 357 28.34 0.36 -21.25
CA ARG A 357 28.75 -0.55 -22.33
C ARG A 357 29.01 0.19 -23.64
N LEU A 358 28.12 1.09 -24.05
CA LEU A 358 28.23 1.81 -25.33
C LEU A 358 29.43 2.77 -25.38
N VAL A 359 29.98 3.18 -24.23
CA VAL A 359 31.19 4.02 -24.16
C VAL A 359 32.47 3.18 -24.34
N ASP A 360 32.44 1.88 -24.06
CA ASP A 360 33.59 0.99 -24.19
C ASP A 360 33.64 0.35 -25.59
N PRO A 361 34.55 0.77 -26.49
CA PRO A 361 34.62 0.27 -27.86
C PRO A 361 35.00 -1.22 -27.95
N LYS A 362 35.41 -1.85 -26.84
CA LYS A 362 35.70 -3.29 -26.79
C LYS A 362 34.45 -4.14 -26.57
N ARG A 363 33.32 -3.53 -26.23
CA ARG A 363 32.05 -4.21 -25.93
C ARG A 363 31.07 -4.06 -27.09
N SER A 364 29.93 -4.74 -26.97
CA SER A 364 28.88 -4.69 -28.01
C SER A 364 28.27 -3.29 -28.12
N ASP A 365 28.08 -2.85 -29.36
CA ASP A 365 27.45 -1.59 -29.77
C ASP A 365 25.93 -1.69 -29.96
N LYS A 366 25.32 -2.85 -29.66
CA LYS A 366 23.87 -3.05 -29.77
C LYS A 366 23.12 -1.94 -29.02
N GLU A 367 22.08 -1.37 -29.62
CA GLU A 367 21.29 -0.31 -28.97
C GLU A 367 20.20 -0.83 -28.02
N LEU A 368 20.04 -2.16 -27.91
CA LEU A 368 19.11 -2.83 -27.00
C LEU A 368 19.80 -3.25 -25.69
N PHE A 369 18.99 -3.53 -24.66
CA PHE A 369 19.46 -4.23 -23.47
C PHE A 369 19.78 -5.69 -23.76
N ILE A 370 21.03 -6.10 -23.50
CA ILE A 370 21.50 -7.48 -23.68
C ILE A 370 21.79 -8.13 -22.32
N ASN A 371 22.17 -9.41 -22.34
CA ASN A 371 22.49 -10.16 -21.12
C ASN A 371 23.55 -9.46 -20.25
N GLU A 372 24.57 -8.87 -20.87
CA GLU A 372 25.63 -8.14 -20.16
C GLU A 372 25.07 -7.00 -19.29
N ASP A 373 24.21 -6.13 -19.85
CA ASP A 373 23.65 -5.00 -19.11
C ASP A 373 22.81 -5.47 -17.92
N ILE A 374 22.01 -6.51 -18.14
CA ILE A 374 21.14 -7.08 -17.10
C ILE A 374 21.99 -7.71 -16.00
N LEU A 375 23.07 -8.42 -16.35
CA LEU A 375 23.95 -9.07 -15.40
C LEU A 375 24.76 -8.07 -14.57
N GLU A 376 25.21 -6.98 -15.18
CA GLU A 376 25.93 -5.88 -14.53
C GLU A 376 25.00 -5.07 -13.60
N ALA A 377 23.75 -4.85 -14.01
CA ALA A 377 22.74 -4.15 -13.23
C ALA A 377 22.39 -4.83 -11.88
N ARG A 378 22.67 -6.13 -11.74
CA ARG A 378 22.27 -6.90 -10.55
C ARG A 378 22.86 -6.38 -9.25
N SER A 379 24.12 -5.92 -9.26
CA SER A 379 24.76 -5.43 -8.03
C SER A 379 24.06 -4.17 -7.53
N SER A 380 23.93 -3.15 -8.39
CA SER A 380 23.32 -1.87 -8.02
C SER A 380 21.82 -2.00 -7.71
N TYR A 381 21.13 -2.90 -8.41
CA TYR A 381 19.74 -3.25 -8.09
C TYR A 381 19.64 -3.99 -6.74
N GLY A 382 20.51 -4.98 -6.48
CA GLY A 382 20.52 -5.74 -5.24
C GLY A 382 20.75 -4.87 -3.99
N ASP A 383 21.65 -3.88 -4.08
CA ASP A 383 21.88 -2.89 -3.02
C ASP A 383 20.64 -2.01 -2.76
N TYR A 384 19.94 -1.61 -3.82
CA TYR A 384 18.65 -0.93 -3.68
C TYR A 384 17.59 -1.84 -3.05
N PHE A 385 17.49 -3.08 -3.53
CA PHE A 385 16.48 -4.03 -3.08
C PHE A 385 16.64 -4.38 -1.59
N LEU A 386 17.88 -4.53 -1.12
CA LEU A 386 18.17 -4.75 0.30
C LEU A 386 17.76 -3.53 1.16
N ARG A 387 17.99 -2.29 0.70
CA ARG A 387 17.54 -1.08 1.40
C ARG A 387 16.02 -0.99 1.49
N GLU A 388 15.31 -1.35 0.43
CA GLU A 388 13.85 -1.41 0.46
C GLU A 388 13.31 -2.48 1.42
N ILE A 389 14.01 -3.61 1.54
CA ILE A 389 13.70 -4.63 2.54
C ILE A 389 13.97 -4.10 3.95
N ASP A 390 15.08 -3.40 4.19
CA ASP A 390 15.43 -2.81 5.50
C ASP A 390 14.29 -1.92 6.02
N ASP A 391 13.81 -1.01 5.17
CA ASP A 391 12.69 -0.11 5.47
C ASP A 391 11.40 -0.83 5.89
N GLU A 392 11.11 -1.99 5.30
CA GLU A 392 9.91 -2.78 5.59
C GLU A 392 10.08 -3.66 6.84
N VAL A 393 11.26 -4.27 6.99
CA VAL A 393 11.52 -5.35 7.94
C VAL A 393 11.89 -4.83 9.32
N HIS A 394 12.61 -3.71 9.41
CA HIS A 394 13.26 -3.26 10.65
C HIS A 394 12.29 -3.14 11.85
N LYS A 395 11.04 -2.71 11.62
CA LYS A 395 10.03 -2.59 12.69
C LYS A 395 9.52 -3.93 13.23
N HIS A 396 9.56 -4.99 12.43
CA HIS A 396 9.05 -6.30 12.77
C HIS A 396 10.15 -7.29 13.18
N LEU A 397 11.34 -7.17 12.57
CA LEU A 397 12.54 -7.97 12.85
C LEU A 397 13.76 -7.04 12.97
N PRO A 398 13.95 -6.36 14.12
CA PRO A 398 14.99 -5.35 14.28
C PRO A 398 16.41 -5.83 13.98
N ASN A 399 16.72 -7.09 14.29
CA ASN A 399 18.04 -7.68 14.11
C ASN A 399 18.18 -8.48 12.80
N TYR A 400 17.28 -8.33 11.83
CA TYR A 400 17.27 -9.18 10.63
C TYR A 400 18.60 -9.18 9.85
N LYS A 401 19.37 -8.07 9.92
CA LYS A 401 20.70 -7.95 9.30
C LYS A 401 21.67 -9.01 9.82
N ASN A 402 21.58 -9.39 11.10
CA ASN A 402 22.41 -10.45 11.66
C ASN A 402 22.06 -11.81 11.05
N TYR A 403 20.80 -12.04 10.70
CA TYR A 403 20.40 -13.28 10.02
C TYR A 403 20.91 -13.33 8.59
N LEU A 404 21.13 -12.19 7.93
CA LEU A 404 21.74 -12.17 6.60
C LEU A 404 23.17 -12.71 6.62
N GLU A 405 23.91 -12.55 7.73
CA GLU A 405 25.25 -13.12 7.87
C GLU A 405 25.25 -14.66 7.86
N ILE A 406 24.16 -15.29 8.29
CA ILE A 406 23.98 -16.74 8.17
C ILE A 406 24.00 -17.12 6.69
N PHE A 407 23.24 -16.41 5.85
CA PHE A 407 23.22 -16.65 4.40
C PHE A 407 24.58 -16.40 3.75
N ARG A 408 25.29 -15.34 4.13
CA ARG A 408 26.65 -15.08 3.63
C ARG A 408 27.63 -16.22 3.96
N SER A 409 27.47 -16.84 5.13
CA SER A 409 28.30 -17.97 5.56
C SER A 409 28.02 -19.23 4.76
N ILE A 410 26.74 -19.51 4.50
CA ILE A 410 26.30 -20.62 3.65
C ILE A 410 26.80 -20.42 2.20
N GLY A 411 26.77 -19.18 1.70
CA GLY A 411 27.39 -18.80 0.43
C GLY A 411 26.65 -19.27 -0.84
N VAL A 412 25.52 -19.96 -0.69
CA VAL A 412 24.63 -20.37 -1.80
C VAL A 412 23.20 -19.93 -1.52
N TYR A 413 22.45 -19.61 -2.58
CA TYR A 413 21.07 -19.11 -2.42
C TYR A 413 20.02 -20.22 -2.20
N ARG A 414 20.34 -21.49 -2.52
CA ARG A 414 19.49 -22.66 -2.27
C ARG A 414 20.24 -23.63 -1.39
N PHE A 415 19.65 -24.04 -0.28
CA PHE A 415 20.32 -24.90 0.70
C PHE A 415 19.30 -25.65 1.57
N PRO A 416 19.70 -26.78 2.18
CA PRO A 416 18.87 -27.47 3.15
C PRO A 416 18.71 -26.65 4.44
N ILE A 417 17.58 -26.79 5.12
CA ILE A 417 17.35 -26.12 6.42
C ILE A 417 18.40 -26.52 7.47
N ALA A 418 18.93 -27.74 7.39
CA ALA A 418 20.00 -28.19 8.26
C ALA A 418 21.21 -27.24 8.25
N ALA A 419 21.61 -26.72 7.08
CA ALA A 419 22.71 -25.76 6.95
C ALA A 419 22.39 -24.42 7.64
N PHE A 420 21.14 -23.96 7.55
CA PHE A 420 20.70 -22.77 8.30
C PHE A 420 20.81 -22.97 9.81
N ASN A 421 20.31 -24.11 10.31
CA ASN A 421 20.34 -24.41 11.74
C ASN A 421 21.78 -24.56 12.25
N GLU A 422 22.67 -25.16 11.47
CA GLU A 422 24.09 -25.29 11.82
C GLU A 422 24.75 -23.92 11.99
N GLU A 423 24.63 -23.04 10.99
CA GLU A 423 25.20 -21.70 11.03
C GLU A 423 24.53 -20.79 12.07
N TYR A 424 23.22 -20.94 12.28
CA TYR A 424 22.50 -20.30 13.37
C TYR A 424 23.08 -20.69 14.73
N ASN A 425 23.30 -21.99 14.98
CA ASN A 425 23.84 -22.48 16.25
C ASN A 425 25.26 -21.95 16.51
N LYS A 426 26.12 -21.87 15.48
CA LYS A 426 27.45 -21.26 15.57
C LYS A 426 27.41 -19.78 15.99
N ARG A 427 26.33 -19.07 15.65
CA ARG A 427 26.17 -17.63 15.86
C ARG A 427 25.23 -17.27 17.01
N LYS A 428 24.52 -18.24 17.59
CA LYS A 428 23.44 -18.02 18.57
C LYS A 428 23.82 -17.09 19.72
N GLU A 429 25.01 -17.25 20.28
CA GLU A 429 25.48 -16.39 21.39
C GLU A 429 25.71 -14.93 20.95
N SER A 430 26.20 -14.73 19.73
CA SER A 430 26.43 -13.40 19.16
C SER A 430 25.15 -12.67 18.75
N LEU A 431 24.08 -13.41 18.45
CA LEU A 431 22.79 -12.86 18.05
C LEU A 431 22.04 -12.18 19.21
N LYS A 432 22.40 -12.46 20.47
CA LYS A 432 21.78 -11.88 21.70
C LYS A 432 20.25 -11.94 21.70
N GLU A 433 19.67 -12.96 21.09
CA GLU A 433 18.24 -13.10 20.90
C GLU A 433 17.62 -14.26 21.65
N VAL A 434 16.33 -14.09 21.99
CA VAL A 434 15.49 -15.10 22.66
C VAL A 434 14.79 -16.00 21.63
N SER A 435 14.73 -15.61 20.36
CA SER A 435 14.02 -16.31 19.29
C SER A 435 14.75 -17.59 18.84
N ASN A 436 14.01 -18.66 18.57
CA ASN A 436 14.57 -19.89 18.01
C ASN A 436 14.72 -19.79 16.48
N SER A 437 15.42 -20.75 15.86
CA SER A 437 15.67 -20.72 14.41
C SER A 437 14.39 -20.75 13.56
N LEU A 438 13.35 -21.46 14.02
CA LEU A 438 12.07 -21.55 13.33
C LEU A 438 11.35 -20.19 13.29
N ASP A 439 11.33 -19.45 14.40
CA ASP A 439 10.73 -18.13 14.46
C ASP A 439 11.45 -17.13 13.56
N ILE A 440 12.78 -17.23 13.47
CA ILE A 440 13.59 -16.43 12.54
C ILE A 440 13.21 -16.76 11.10
N LEU A 441 13.12 -18.05 10.73
CA LEU A 441 12.71 -18.47 9.39
C LEU A 441 11.30 -17.99 9.04
N LYS A 442 10.34 -18.11 9.96
CA LYS A 442 8.98 -17.58 9.79
C LYS A 442 8.99 -16.07 9.55
N GLY A 443 9.81 -15.34 10.30
CA GLY A 443 10.02 -13.90 10.11
C GLY A 443 10.58 -13.57 8.72
N LEU A 444 11.68 -14.22 8.32
CA LEU A 444 12.31 -14.01 7.02
C LEU A 444 11.36 -14.37 5.85
N TYR A 445 10.56 -15.43 6.01
CA TYR A 445 9.54 -15.83 5.04
C TYR A 445 8.40 -14.80 4.95
N ARG A 446 7.93 -14.25 6.09
CA ARG A 446 6.88 -13.23 6.13
C ARG A 446 7.21 -12.02 5.23
N PHE A 447 8.48 -11.63 5.17
CA PHE A 447 8.95 -10.54 4.30
C PHE A 447 9.49 -11.00 2.94
N SER A 448 9.39 -12.31 2.66
CA SER A 448 9.89 -12.96 1.45
C SER A 448 11.39 -12.78 1.20
N ILE A 449 12.17 -12.66 2.26
CA ILE A 449 13.64 -12.77 2.18
C ILE A 449 14.01 -14.21 1.80
N ILE A 450 13.22 -15.17 2.26
CA ILE A 450 13.32 -16.58 1.88
C ILE A 450 12.00 -17.13 1.33
N ALA A 451 12.11 -18.21 0.57
CA ALA A 451 11.04 -19.11 0.17
C ALA A 451 11.30 -20.52 0.69
N PHE A 452 10.23 -21.29 0.86
CA PHE A 452 10.35 -22.72 1.13
C PHE A 452 10.08 -23.55 -0.13
N TYR A 453 10.70 -24.72 -0.21
CA TYR A 453 10.47 -25.66 -1.28
C TYR A 453 9.16 -26.41 -1.09
N ARG A 454 8.34 -26.47 -2.13
CA ARG A 454 7.11 -27.27 -2.18
C ARG A 454 7.20 -28.28 -3.32
N SER A 455 7.15 -29.57 -2.99
CA SER A 455 6.99 -30.63 -3.98
C SER A 455 5.56 -30.63 -4.52
N GLY A 456 5.40 -30.71 -5.84
CA GLY A 456 4.08 -30.79 -6.46
C GLY A 456 3.38 -32.12 -6.15
N GLY A 457 2.07 -32.08 -5.89
CA GLY A 457 1.20 -33.25 -5.76
C GLY A 457 0.60 -33.72 -7.09
N LYS A 458 0.28 -35.03 -7.17
CA LYS A 458 -0.21 -35.78 -8.34
C LYS A 458 -1.26 -35.02 -9.17
N GLY A 459 -0.87 -34.50 -10.34
CA GLY A 459 -1.82 -34.05 -11.35
C GLY A 459 -1.26 -33.10 -12.39
N LYS A 460 -0.64 -31.97 -11.97
CA LYS A 460 -0.19 -30.91 -12.89
C LYS A 460 0.98 -30.02 -12.40
N GLY A 461 1.64 -30.30 -11.27
CA GLY A 461 2.59 -29.35 -10.66
C GLY A 461 4.05 -29.81 -10.67
N GLY A 462 4.93 -29.01 -11.28
CA GLY A 462 6.37 -29.07 -11.01
C GLY A 462 6.67 -28.61 -9.58
N SER A 463 7.83 -29.01 -9.05
CA SER A 463 8.30 -28.48 -7.77
C SER A 463 8.67 -27.00 -7.89
N THR A 464 8.38 -26.22 -6.86
CA THR A 464 8.63 -24.77 -6.88
C THR A 464 9.01 -24.25 -5.50
N TYR A 465 9.71 -23.13 -5.48
CA TYR A 465 9.91 -22.33 -4.27
C TYR A 465 8.77 -21.34 -4.14
N VAL A 466 8.20 -21.24 -2.94
CA VAL A 466 7.03 -20.42 -2.65
C VAL A 466 7.43 -19.24 -1.81
N TYR A 467 7.24 -18.02 -2.33
CA TYR A 467 7.41 -16.77 -1.58
C TYR A 467 6.07 -16.25 -1.06
N LYS A 468 6.10 -15.61 0.13
CA LYS A 468 4.90 -15.00 0.74
C LYS A 468 4.29 -13.90 -0.14
N TYR A 469 5.08 -13.13 -0.87
CA TYR A 469 4.57 -12.06 -1.76
C TYR A 469 3.75 -12.58 -2.95
N GLN A 470 3.98 -13.83 -3.38
CA GLN A 470 3.20 -14.46 -4.46
C GLN A 470 1.94 -15.13 -3.90
N ASN A 471 2.03 -15.63 -2.67
CA ASN A 471 0.99 -16.38 -2.00
C ASN A 471 0.77 -15.85 -0.57
N PRO A 472 0.11 -14.69 -0.40
CA PRO A 472 -0.06 -14.05 0.90
C PRO A 472 -0.76 -14.92 1.95
N GLU A 473 -1.64 -15.81 1.51
CA GLU A 473 -2.40 -16.73 2.37
C GLU A 473 -1.58 -17.94 2.85
N LEU A 474 -0.42 -18.25 2.23
CA LEU A 474 0.37 -19.42 2.60
C LEU A 474 1.36 -19.09 3.70
N ASP A 475 1.27 -19.79 4.82
CA ASP A 475 2.25 -19.72 5.90
C ASP A 475 3.50 -20.56 5.62
N PHE A 476 4.54 -20.36 6.42
CA PHE A 476 5.79 -21.07 6.28
C PHE A 476 5.58 -22.56 6.58
N ASP A 477 5.99 -23.43 5.65
CA ASP A 477 5.97 -24.87 5.86
C ASP A 477 7.13 -25.30 6.77
N GLU A 478 6.82 -25.59 8.02
CA GLU A 478 7.81 -26.02 9.02
C GLU A 478 8.48 -27.37 8.68
N MET A 479 7.87 -28.16 7.79
CA MET A 479 8.37 -29.49 7.39
C MET A 479 9.22 -29.44 6.11
N THR A 480 9.36 -28.26 5.50
CA THR A 480 10.15 -28.11 4.27
C THR A 480 11.61 -28.48 4.52
N GLN A 481 12.23 -29.09 3.52
CA GLN A 481 13.62 -29.56 3.64
C GLN A 481 14.62 -28.54 3.07
N HIS A 482 14.16 -27.68 2.18
CA HIS A 482 14.99 -26.75 1.43
C HIS A 482 14.38 -25.36 1.45
N ILE A 483 15.26 -24.38 1.54
CA ILE A 483 14.91 -22.97 1.46
C ILE A 483 15.72 -22.30 0.35
N GLU A 484 15.15 -21.23 -0.18
CA GLU A 484 15.78 -20.37 -1.17
C GLU A 484 15.80 -18.94 -0.65
N VAL A 485 16.96 -18.29 -0.67
CA VAL A 485 17.07 -16.84 -0.47
C VAL A 485 16.67 -16.14 -1.75
N HIS A 486 15.88 -15.06 -1.61
CA HIS A 486 15.34 -14.32 -2.74
C HIS A 486 16.43 -13.97 -3.77
N PRO A 487 16.26 -14.28 -5.08
CA PRO A 487 17.28 -14.07 -6.10
C PRO A 487 17.77 -12.62 -6.22
N GLY A 488 16.92 -11.65 -5.87
CA GLY A 488 17.29 -10.22 -5.84
C GLY A 488 18.32 -9.85 -4.76
N LEU A 489 18.60 -10.74 -3.81
CA LEU A 489 19.59 -10.56 -2.74
C LEU A 489 20.92 -11.27 -3.02
N MET A 490 21.03 -12.04 -4.11
CA MET A 490 22.20 -12.88 -4.35
C MET A 490 23.50 -12.07 -4.42
N GLU A 491 23.51 -10.99 -5.19
CA GLU A 491 24.73 -10.20 -5.42
C GLU A 491 25.19 -9.47 -4.15
N VAL A 492 24.28 -8.80 -3.44
CA VAL A 492 24.59 -8.06 -2.20
C VAL A 492 24.97 -8.97 -1.02
N LEU A 493 24.54 -10.24 -1.05
CA LEU A 493 24.92 -11.25 -0.07
C LEU A 493 26.08 -12.16 -0.53
N GLY A 494 26.59 -11.99 -1.76
CA GLY A 494 27.68 -12.81 -2.30
C GLY A 494 27.31 -14.28 -2.55
N LEU A 495 26.03 -14.58 -2.79
CA LEU A 495 25.52 -15.95 -2.92
C LEU A 495 25.73 -16.52 -4.33
N LYS A 496 26.14 -17.78 -4.40
CA LYS A 496 26.33 -18.52 -5.65
C LYS A 496 25.10 -19.37 -6.00
N ARG A 497 24.94 -19.67 -7.30
CA ARG A 497 23.86 -20.55 -7.80
C ARG A 497 24.05 -22.03 -7.47
N TYR A 498 25.28 -22.47 -7.31
CA TYR A 498 25.63 -23.86 -7.07
C TYR A 498 26.61 -23.92 -5.90
N GLU A 499 26.52 -24.98 -5.10
CA GLU A 499 27.63 -25.36 -4.24
C GLU A 499 28.82 -25.69 -5.14
N THR A 500 29.92 -24.94 -4.97
CA THR A 500 31.23 -25.49 -5.32
C THR A 500 31.36 -26.79 -4.53
N LYS A 501 31.61 -27.92 -5.21
CA LYS A 501 31.74 -29.30 -4.66
C LYS A 501 32.80 -29.45 -3.55
N SER A 502 32.69 -28.76 -2.43
CA SER A 502 33.71 -28.76 -1.37
C SER A 502 33.18 -28.97 0.05
N LEU A 503 31.89 -29.24 0.23
CA LEU A 503 31.38 -29.73 1.52
C LEU A 503 30.49 -30.94 1.28
N LYS A 504 31.14 -32.09 1.09
CA LYS A 504 30.47 -33.37 1.35
C LYS A 504 30.16 -33.40 2.85
N TYR A 505 28.90 -33.20 3.21
CA TYR A 505 28.37 -33.77 4.43
C TYR A 505 28.22 -35.28 4.16
N ASP A 506 29.21 -36.06 4.59
CA ASP A 506 29.03 -37.52 4.73
C ASP A 506 28.18 -37.79 5.98
N PRO A 507 27.39 -38.88 5.99
CA PRO A 507 26.19 -39.06 6.79
C PRO A 507 26.39 -39.17 8.31
#